data_AF-A0A925UY30-F1
#
_entry.id   AF-A0A925UY30-F1
#
_cell.length_a   1.000
_cell.length_b   1.000
_cell.length_c   1.000
_cell.angle_alpha   90.00
_cell.angle_beta   90.00
_cell.angle_gamma   90.00
#
_symmetry.space_group_name_H-M   'P 1'
#
loop_
_entity.id
_entity.type
_entity.pdbx_description
1 polymer ?
#
loop_
_entity_poly.entity_id
_entity_poly.type
_entity_poly.pdbx_seq_one_letter_code
_entity_poly.pdbx_strand_id
1 'polypeptide(L)'
;AMDAEFQVKAAEADAESLRTRLESESMTQQSTIAGINAEYSQAKLQLDTDEVLGKQGLVPEILLKISRMHVSDLANRLKVEQQRLAVGARSVKAQINAQQSRIQQFRALSRLKRDQATGLKVLAGTSGVLQEVSVQVGQQVTPGFNIARVADPASLKAELKIAETQIKDVKLGQAVAVDTRNGVIQGEVLRIDPAAREGTFIVDVALTGPLPASARPDLSVDGTIELERLTNVLYVGRPAFGQGQQTVGLFRLDPDGQGAVRTGRAIDQ
;
A
#
# COMPACT_ATOMS: atom_id res chain seq x y z
N ALA A 1 6.28 -15.01 21.61
CA ALA A 1 4.98 -14.84 20.91
C ALA A 1 3.82 -15.30 21.80
N MET A 2 3.92 -16.51 22.37
CA MET A 2 2.89 -17.09 23.23
C MET A 2 2.55 -16.21 24.46
N ASP A 3 3.55 -15.64 25.13
CA ASP A 3 3.32 -14.75 26.29
C ASP A 3 2.49 -13.50 25.94
N ALA A 4 2.72 -12.91 24.77
CA ALA A 4 1.99 -11.72 24.32
C ALA A 4 0.53 -12.06 23.95
N GLU A 5 0.26 -13.26 23.46
CA GLU A 5 -1.12 -13.73 23.24
C GLU A 5 -1.85 -14.00 24.54
N PHE A 6 -1.17 -14.60 25.53
CA PHE A 6 -1.76 -14.80 26.86
C PHE A 6 -2.08 -13.46 27.54
N GLN A 7 -1.26 -12.44 27.37
CA GLN A 7 -1.54 -11.09 27.87
C GLN A 7 -2.80 -10.48 27.22
N VAL A 8 -3.01 -10.67 25.91
CA VAL A 8 -4.24 -10.23 25.23
C VAL A 8 -5.45 -10.96 25.80
N LYS A 9 -5.39 -12.29 25.93
CA LYS A 9 -6.50 -13.08 26.48
C LYS A 9 -6.82 -12.72 27.93
N ALA A 10 -5.80 -12.49 28.75
CA ALA A 10 -5.99 -12.03 30.12
C ALA A 10 -6.68 -10.66 30.17
N ALA A 11 -6.21 -9.70 29.36
CA ALA A 11 -6.81 -8.38 29.28
C ALA A 11 -8.27 -8.39 28.76
N GLU A 12 -8.59 -9.30 27.84
CA GLU A 12 -9.96 -9.54 27.35
C GLU A 12 -10.85 -10.10 28.45
N ALA A 13 -10.38 -11.10 29.21
CA ALA A 13 -11.11 -11.65 30.35
C ALA A 13 -11.35 -10.59 31.44
N ASP A 14 -10.34 -9.78 31.75
CA ASP A 14 -10.46 -8.67 32.70
C ASP A 14 -11.48 -7.61 32.22
N ALA A 15 -11.51 -7.32 30.92
CA ALA A 15 -12.46 -6.38 30.35
C ALA A 15 -13.90 -6.89 30.40
N GLU A 16 -14.10 -8.18 30.17
CA GLU A 16 -15.43 -8.80 30.26
C GLU A 16 -15.94 -8.83 31.71
N SER A 17 -15.07 -9.19 32.66
CA SER A 17 -15.37 -9.12 34.09
C SER A 17 -15.73 -7.70 34.54
N LEU A 18 -14.95 -6.71 34.10
CA LEU A 18 -15.22 -5.29 34.37
C LEU A 18 -16.56 -4.86 33.75
N ARG A 19 -16.84 -5.25 32.50
CA ARG A 19 -18.10 -4.92 31.83
C ARG A 19 -19.30 -5.48 32.58
N THR A 20 -19.24 -6.75 32.96
CA THR A 20 -20.32 -7.43 33.71
C THR A 20 -20.57 -6.74 35.04
N ARG A 21 -19.50 -6.31 35.73
CA ARG A 21 -19.60 -5.57 37.00
C ARG A 21 -20.27 -4.21 36.80
N LEU A 22 -19.83 -3.42 35.83
CA LEU A 22 -20.40 -2.10 35.54
C LEU A 22 -21.86 -2.19 35.07
N GLU A 23 -22.20 -3.24 34.34
CA GLU A 23 -23.58 -3.52 33.93
C GLU A 23 -24.47 -3.87 35.13
N SER A 24 -24.00 -4.72 36.04
CA SER A 24 -24.71 -5.02 37.28
C SER A 24 -24.92 -3.77 38.15
N GLU A 25 -23.92 -2.89 38.24
CA GLU A 25 -24.04 -1.61 38.97
C GLU A 25 -25.09 -0.69 38.32
N SER A 26 -25.08 -0.57 36.98
CA SER A 26 -26.08 0.20 36.24
C SER A 26 -27.49 -0.37 36.42
N MET A 27 -27.64 -1.69 36.38
CA MET A 27 -28.94 -2.36 36.60
C MET A 27 -29.48 -2.13 38.01
N THR A 28 -28.61 -2.16 39.01
CA THR A 28 -28.98 -1.84 40.40
C THR A 28 -29.47 -0.40 40.51
N GLN A 29 -28.80 0.55 39.84
CA GLN A 29 -29.21 1.95 39.85
C GLN A 29 -30.52 2.19 39.09
N GLN A 30 -30.75 1.51 37.97
CA GLN A 30 -32.02 1.53 37.25
C GLN A 30 -33.16 0.96 38.10
N SER A 31 -32.91 -0.11 38.86
CA SER A 31 -33.89 -0.70 39.78
C SER A 31 -34.29 0.29 40.88
N THR A 32 -33.32 1.02 41.44
CA THR A 32 -33.59 2.10 42.42
C THR A 32 -34.43 3.23 41.81
N ILE A 33 -34.13 3.66 40.58
CA ILE A 33 -34.93 4.68 39.88
C ILE A 33 -36.35 4.17 39.63
N ALA A 34 -36.52 2.92 39.22
CA ALA A 34 -37.82 2.30 39.02
C ALA A 34 -38.65 2.28 40.31
N GLY A 35 -38.03 1.97 41.46
CA GLY A 35 -38.66 2.03 42.77
C GLY A 35 -39.14 3.45 43.12
N ILE A 36 -38.27 4.45 43.01
CA ILE A 36 -38.61 5.87 43.26
C ILE A 36 -39.71 6.34 42.29
N ASN A 37 -39.70 5.88 41.04
CA ASN A 37 -40.71 6.23 40.06
C ASN A 37 -42.08 5.61 40.39
N ALA A 38 -42.11 4.38 40.92
CA ALA A 38 -43.33 3.76 41.41
C ALA A 38 -43.90 4.52 42.62
N GLU A 39 -43.05 4.87 43.59
CA GLU A 39 -43.42 5.70 44.75
C GLU A 39 -43.95 7.07 44.31
N TYR A 40 -43.27 7.75 43.38
CA TYR A 40 -43.69 9.02 42.80
C TYR A 40 -45.07 8.91 42.14
N SER A 41 -45.29 7.85 41.35
CA SER A 41 -46.56 7.62 40.66
C SER A 41 -47.70 7.39 41.65
N GLN A 42 -47.45 6.64 42.73
CA GLN A 42 -48.42 6.42 43.79
C GLN A 42 -48.74 7.72 44.55
N ALA A 43 -47.72 8.48 44.96
CA ALA A 43 -47.89 9.75 45.65
C ALA A 43 -48.65 10.77 44.78
N LYS A 44 -48.42 10.75 43.46
CA LYS A 44 -49.12 11.61 42.52
C LYS A 44 -50.60 11.27 42.41
N LEU A 45 -50.95 9.98 42.30
CA LEU A 45 -52.34 9.54 42.31
C LEU A 45 -53.06 9.92 43.61
N GLN A 46 -52.35 9.85 44.74
CA GLN A 46 -52.87 10.26 46.03
C GLN A 46 -53.10 11.77 46.10
N LEU A 47 -52.14 12.59 45.63
CA LEU A 47 -52.32 14.04 45.50
C LEU A 47 -53.50 14.40 44.60
N ASP A 48 -53.64 13.76 43.45
CA ASP A 48 -54.75 14.01 42.51
C ASP A 48 -56.09 13.71 43.20
N THR A 49 -56.15 12.65 44.02
CA THR A 49 -57.33 12.29 44.82
C THR A 49 -57.61 13.33 45.91
N ASP A 50 -56.57 13.72 46.66
CA ASP A 50 -56.66 14.72 47.73
C ASP A 50 -57.09 16.10 47.19
N GLU A 51 -56.67 16.47 45.98
CA GLU A 51 -57.07 17.72 45.31
C GLU A 51 -58.56 17.71 44.91
N VAL A 52 -59.10 16.56 44.52
CA VAL A 52 -60.54 16.43 44.23
C VAL A 52 -61.36 16.50 45.53
N LEU A 53 -60.95 15.78 46.58
CA LEU A 53 -61.65 15.76 47.86
C LEU A 53 -61.53 17.08 48.63
N GLY A 54 -60.40 17.78 48.52
CA GLY A 54 -60.19 19.10 49.10
C GLY A 54 -61.11 20.17 48.51
N LYS A 55 -61.38 20.13 47.20
CA LYS A 55 -62.39 21.01 46.56
C LYS A 55 -63.80 20.79 47.10
N GLN A 56 -64.08 19.59 47.62
CA GLN A 56 -65.36 19.23 48.25
C GLN A 56 -65.39 19.52 49.76
N GLY A 57 -64.30 20.09 50.32
CA GLY A 57 -64.20 20.41 51.75
C GLY A 57 -63.94 19.19 52.65
N LEU A 58 -63.59 18.03 52.08
CA LEU A 58 -63.43 16.76 52.80
C LEU A 58 -61.98 16.53 53.29
N VAL A 59 -61.02 17.34 52.85
CA VAL A 59 -59.60 17.24 53.23
C VAL A 59 -59.08 18.59 53.74
N PRO A 60 -58.47 18.64 54.93
CA PRO A 60 -57.80 19.83 55.45
C PRO A 60 -56.69 20.37 54.52
N GLU A 61 -56.56 21.71 54.40
CA GLU A 61 -55.52 22.35 53.58
C GLU A 61 -54.09 21.90 53.94
N ILE A 62 -53.83 21.60 55.21
CA ILE A 62 -52.53 21.14 55.67
C ILE A 62 -52.14 19.79 55.05
N LEU A 63 -53.11 18.86 54.90
CA LEU A 63 -52.87 17.56 54.28
C LEU A 63 -52.60 17.71 52.79
N LEU A 64 -53.32 18.61 52.11
CA LEU A 64 -53.07 18.97 50.72
C LEU A 64 -51.64 19.51 50.50
N LYS A 65 -51.17 20.39 51.39
CA LYS A 65 -49.78 20.89 51.35
C LYS A 65 -48.76 19.77 51.57
N ILE A 66 -49.00 18.86 52.51
CA ILE A 66 -48.12 17.71 52.77
C ILE A 66 -48.04 16.80 51.54
N SER A 67 -49.19 16.45 50.95
CA SER A 67 -49.28 15.61 49.75
C SER A 67 -48.53 16.24 48.57
N ARG A 68 -48.70 17.55 48.35
CA ARG A 68 -47.97 18.31 47.32
C ARG A 68 -46.46 18.36 47.57
N MET A 69 -46.06 18.59 48.82
CA MET A 69 -44.64 18.56 49.21
C MET A 69 -44.03 17.17 48.96
N HIS A 70 -44.76 16.10 49.27
CA HIS A 70 -44.27 14.73 49.10
C HIS A 70 -44.03 14.39 47.61
N VAL A 71 -44.97 14.76 46.72
CA VAL A 71 -44.80 14.62 45.27
C VAL A 71 -43.61 15.44 44.76
N SER A 72 -43.44 16.68 45.24
CA SER A 72 -42.32 17.52 44.84
C SER A 72 -40.96 16.96 45.29
N ASP A 73 -40.89 16.38 46.49
CA ASP A 73 -39.69 15.75 47.02
C ASP A 73 -39.29 14.52 46.18
N LEU A 74 -40.25 13.62 45.92
CA LEU A 74 -40.03 12.44 45.07
C LEU A 74 -39.65 12.83 43.64
N ALA A 75 -40.26 13.88 43.06
CA ALA A 75 -39.88 14.39 41.74
C ALA A 75 -38.43 14.89 41.70
N ASN A 76 -38.01 15.64 42.72
CA ASN A 76 -36.64 16.12 42.84
C ASN A 76 -35.67 14.93 43.00
N ARG A 77 -36.02 13.95 43.82
CA ARG A 77 -35.21 12.75 44.03
C ARG A 77 -35.05 11.91 42.75
N LEU A 78 -36.14 11.70 42.01
CA LEU A 78 -36.13 11.03 40.71
C LEU A 78 -35.20 11.75 39.73
N LYS A 79 -35.31 13.08 39.63
CA LYS A 79 -34.46 13.90 38.75
C LYS A 79 -32.97 13.77 39.09
N VAL A 80 -32.63 13.80 40.38
CA VAL A 80 -31.24 13.63 40.85
C VAL A 80 -30.70 12.25 40.48
N GLU A 81 -31.47 11.18 40.71
CA GLU A 81 -31.03 9.82 40.38
C GLU A 81 -30.92 9.59 38.86
N GLN A 82 -31.81 10.18 38.04
CA GLN A 82 -31.67 10.17 36.59
C GLN A 82 -30.40 10.89 36.12
N GLN A 83 -30.09 12.06 36.69
CA GLN A 83 -28.84 12.77 36.39
C GLN A 83 -27.62 11.95 36.81
N ARG A 84 -27.67 11.29 37.97
CA ARG A 84 -26.63 10.40 38.47
C ARG A 84 -26.40 9.22 37.52
N LEU A 85 -27.46 8.58 37.03
CA LEU A 85 -27.36 7.51 36.03
C LEU A 85 -26.72 8.02 34.73
N ALA A 86 -27.10 9.21 34.25
CA ALA A 86 -26.52 9.79 33.02
C ALA A 86 -25.03 10.15 33.16
N VAL A 87 -24.61 10.66 34.32
CA VAL A 87 -23.18 10.88 34.63
C VAL A 87 -22.44 9.55 34.77
N GLY A 88 -23.04 8.58 35.46
CA GLY A 88 -22.51 7.22 35.62
C GLY A 88 -22.28 6.54 34.27
N ALA A 89 -23.24 6.60 33.35
CA ALA A 89 -23.12 6.03 32.01
C ALA A 89 -21.94 6.60 31.20
N ARG A 90 -21.65 7.91 31.34
CA ARG A 90 -20.47 8.54 30.72
C ARG A 90 -19.16 8.02 31.33
N SER A 91 -19.12 7.84 32.65
CA SER A 91 -17.97 7.26 33.36
C SER A 91 -17.73 5.81 32.96
N VAL A 92 -18.77 4.98 32.93
CA VAL A 92 -18.73 3.59 32.46
C VAL A 92 -18.17 3.51 31.05
N LYS A 93 -18.69 4.34 30.13
CA LYS A 93 -18.19 4.40 28.75
C LYS A 93 -16.70 4.78 28.70
N ALA A 94 -16.27 5.74 29.51
CA ALA A 94 -14.86 6.14 29.58
C ALA A 94 -13.96 5.00 30.08
N GLN A 95 -14.41 4.25 31.11
CA GLN A 95 -13.67 3.10 31.65
C GLN A 95 -13.57 1.95 30.62
N ILE A 96 -14.67 1.63 29.94
CA ILE A 96 -14.68 0.63 28.87
C ILE A 96 -13.73 1.04 27.74
N ASN A 97 -13.77 2.31 27.31
CA ASN A 97 -12.88 2.81 26.25
C ASN A 97 -11.40 2.77 26.67
N ALA A 98 -11.09 3.07 27.93
CA ALA A 98 -9.72 2.97 28.46
C ALA A 98 -9.24 1.52 28.44
N GLN A 99 -10.07 0.57 28.87
CA GLN A 99 -9.74 -0.85 28.85
C GLN A 99 -9.63 -1.41 27.42
N GLN A 100 -10.50 -0.98 26.50
CA GLN A 100 -10.41 -1.33 25.08
C GLN A 100 -9.11 -0.81 24.46
N SER A 101 -8.71 0.42 24.76
CA SER A 101 -7.43 0.99 24.30
C SER A 101 -6.25 0.14 24.79
N ARG A 102 -6.31 -0.34 26.03
CA ARG A 102 -5.29 -1.25 26.60
C ARG A 102 -5.24 -2.60 25.89
N ILE A 103 -6.39 -3.20 25.56
CA ILE A 103 -6.44 -4.42 24.74
C ILE A 103 -5.85 -4.17 23.35
N GLN A 104 -6.16 -3.04 22.72
CA GLN A 104 -5.59 -2.70 21.41
C GLN A 104 -4.07 -2.57 21.46
N GLN A 105 -3.53 -1.96 22.52
CA GLN A 105 -2.08 -1.88 22.75
C GLN A 105 -1.45 -3.28 22.84
N PHE A 106 -2.03 -4.19 23.64
CA PHE A 106 -1.52 -5.57 23.76
C PHE A 106 -1.65 -6.35 22.45
N ARG A 107 -2.75 -6.17 21.70
CA ARG A 107 -2.92 -6.79 20.38
C ARG A 107 -1.89 -6.28 19.37
N ALA A 108 -1.56 -4.99 19.38
CA ALA A 108 -0.51 -4.43 18.55
C ALA A 108 0.86 -5.02 18.90
N LEU A 109 1.18 -5.12 20.19
CA LEU A 109 2.41 -5.76 20.65
C LEU A 109 2.49 -7.24 20.26
N SER A 110 1.40 -7.98 20.42
CA SER A 110 1.32 -9.39 20.04
C SER A 110 1.51 -9.59 18.53
N ARG A 111 0.89 -8.75 17.70
CA ARG A 111 1.12 -8.73 16.24
C ARG A 111 2.58 -8.48 15.91
N LEU A 112 3.20 -7.43 16.46
CA LEU A 112 4.62 -7.14 16.25
C LEU A 112 5.50 -8.34 16.62
N LYS A 113 5.22 -9.02 17.74
CA LYS A 113 5.98 -10.20 18.17
C LYS A 113 5.75 -11.41 17.27
N ARG A 114 4.54 -11.58 16.73
CA ARG A 114 4.23 -12.60 15.73
C ARG A 114 4.96 -12.32 14.43
N ASP A 115 4.94 -11.07 13.96
CA ASP A 115 5.60 -10.64 12.73
C ASP A 115 7.14 -10.81 12.84
N GLN A 116 7.71 -10.51 14.01
CA GLN A 116 9.11 -10.79 14.32
C GLN A 116 9.42 -12.29 14.22
N ALA A 117 8.54 -13.15 14.77
CA ALA A 117 8.73 -14.60 14.74
C ALA A 117 8.56 -15.18 13.32
N THR A 118 7.61 -14.68 12.53
CA THR A 118 7.46 -15.07 11.14
C THR A 118 8.60 -14.55 10.28
N GLY A 119 9.12 -13.36 10.58
CA GLY A 119 10.28 -12.76 9.91
C GLY A 119 11.59 -13.52 10.12
N LEU A 120 11.68 -14.39 11.15
CA LEU A 120 12.80 -15.33 11.29
C LEU A 120 12.80 -16.40 10.19
N LYS A 121 11.64 -16.67 9.57
CA LYS A 121 11.52 -17.56 8.42
C LYS A 121 11.53 -16.71 7.16
N VAL A 122 12.73 -16.45 6.65
CA VAL A 122 12.90 -15.72 5.40
C VAL A 122 12.46 -16.59 4.24
N LEU A 123 11.40 -16.18 3.55
CA LEU A 123 10.87 -16.82 2.35
C LEU A 123 11.31 -16.04 1.11
N ALA A 124 11.45 -16.72 -0.02
CA ALA A 124 11.71 -16.06 -1.30
C ALA A 124 10.49 -15.21 -1.72
N GLY A 125 10.72 -13.96 -2.11
CA GLY A 125 9.66 -13.06 -2.57
C GLY A 125 9.14 -13.36 -3.97
N THR A 126 9.90 -14.12 -4.77
CA THR A 126 9.55 -14.52 -6.14
C THR A 126 9.90 -15.98 -6.35
N SER A 127 9.19 -16.62 -7.28
CA SER A 127 9.59 -17.93 -7.80
C SER A 127 10.82 -17.74 -8.69
N GLY A 128 11.84 -18.58 -8.52
CA GLY A 128 13.08 -18.47 -9.27
C GLY A 128 14.13 -19.45 -8.78
N VAL A 129 15.36 -19.28 -9.27
CA VAL A 129 16.52 -20.09 -8.90
C VAL A 129 17.40 -19.29 -7.93
N LEU A 130 17.90 -19.98 -6.91
CA LEU A 130 18.83 -19.43 -5.93
C LEU A 130 20.20 -19.24 -6.58
N GLN A 131 20.64 -17.99 -6.73
CA GLN A 131 21.93 -17.66 -7.36
C GLN A 131 23.07 -17.67 -6.35
N GLU A 132 22.89 -16.96 -5.24
CA GLU A 132 23.91 -16.75 -4.23
C GLU A 132 23.27 -16.80 -2.85
N VAL A 133 23.96 -17.44 -1.91
CA VAL A 133 23.66 -17.41 -0.48
C VAL A 133 24.86 -16.76 0.20
N SER A 134 24.68 -15.54 0.69
CA SER A 134 25.77 -14.73 1.26
C SER A 134 25.88 -14.89 2.78
N VAL A 135 25.30 -15.94 3.36
CA VAL A 135 25.30 -16.23 4.81
C VAL A 135 25.78 -17.64 5.13
N GLN A 136 26.37 -17.80 6.31
CA GLN A 136 26.77 -19.10 6.87
C GLN A 136 25.92 -19.49 8.08
N VAL A 137 25.80 -20.79 8.33
CA VAL A 137 25.09 -21.30 9.52
C VAL A 137 25.80 -20.83 10.78
N GLY A 138 25.07 -20.18 11.69
CA GLY A 138 25.61 -19.61 12.93
C GLY A 138 26.09 -18.16 12.82
N GLN A 139 26.06 -17.57 11.62
CA GLN A 139 26.38 -16.16 11.43
C GLN A 139 25.24 -15.27 11.96
N GLN A 140 25.60 -14.25 12.76
CA GLN A 140 24.65 -13.21 13.16
C GLN A 140 24.46 -12.21 12.00
N VAL A 141 23.21 -12.02 11.58
CA VAL A 141 22.84 -11.08 10.52
C VAL A 141 22.05 -9.91 11.10
N THR A 142 22.27 -8.71 10.56
CA THR A 142 21.52 -7.50 10.92
C THR A 142 20.31 -7.31 10.00
N PRO A 143 19.28 -6.57 10.43
CA PRO A 143 18.18 -6.20 9.54
C PRO A 143 18.69 -5.47 8.30
N GLY A 144 18.23 -5.89 7.12
CA GLY A 144 18.68 -5.35 5.83
C GLY A 144 19.89 -6.06 5.22
N PHE A 145 20.47 -7.05 5.90
CA PHE A 145 21.51 -7.88 5.30
C PHE A 145 20.96 -8.72 4.14
N ASN A 146 21.65 -8.72 3.01
CA ASN A 146 21.28 -9.56 1.87
C ASN A 146 21.63 -11.02 2.15
N ILE A 147 20.63 -11.85 2.42
CA ILE A 147 20.83 -13.26 2.77
C ILE A 147 21.02 -14.11 1.52
N ALA A 148 20.19 -13.89 0.51
CA ALA A 148 20.17 -14.68 -0.70
C ALA A 148 19.61 -13.88 -1.88
N ARG A 149 20.19 -14.12 -3.06
CA ARG A 149 19.69 -13.59 -4.32
C ARG A 149 18.91 -14.68 -5.07
N VAL A 150 17.64 -14.40 -5.32
CA VAL A 150 16.77 -15.25 -6.15
C VAL A 150 16.50 -14.50 -7.45
N ALA A 151 16.70 -15.18 -8.58
CA ALA A 151 16.38 -14.63 -9.88
C ALA A 151 15.45 -15.57 -10.65
N ASP A 152 14.51 -14.99 -11.38
CA ASP A 152 13.65 -15.73 -12.29
C ASP A 152 14.37 -15.89 -13.65
N PRO A 153 14.71 -17.12 -14.07
CA PRO A 153 15.34 -17.35 -15.38
C PRO A 153 14.43 -17.08 -16.57
N ALA A 154 13.10 -17.02 -16.36
CA ALA A 154 12.13 -16.84 -17.44
C ALA A 154 11.97 -15.37 -17.88
N SER A 155 12.36 -14.42 -17.05
CA SER A 155 12.19 -12.98 -17.29
C SER A 155 13.54 -12.27 -17.30
N LEU A 156 14.31 -12.45 -18.38
CA LEU A 156 15.56 -11.75 -18.60
C LEU A 156 15.36 -10.50 -19.47
N LYS A 157 16.10 -9.44 -19.16
CA LYS A 157 16.29 -8.27 -20.03
C LYS A 157 17.76 -8.18 -20.42
N ALA A 158 18.03 -7.61 -21.59
CA ALA A 158 19.40 -7.30 -21.99
C ALA A 158 19.75 -5.87 -21.59
N GLU A 159 20.92 -5.69 -20.98
CA GLU A 159 21.48 -4.38 -20.63
C GLU A 159 22.60 -4.07 -21.61
N LEU A 160 22.40 -3.08 -22.49
CA LEU A 160 23.39 -2.67 -23.48
C LEU A 160 24.09 -1.38 -23.04
N LYS A 161 25.41 -1.38 -23.11
CA LYS A 161 26.24 -0.19 -22.85
C LYS A 161 26.58 0.49 -24.17
N ILE A 162 26.02 1.68 -24.40
CA ILE A 162 26.19 2.43 -25.65
C ILE A 162 27.07 3.65 -25.38
N ALA A 163 28.05 3.90 -26.23
CA ALA A 163 28.91 5.08 -26.09
C ALA A 163 28.11 6.38 -26.27
N GLU A 164 28.51 7.43 -25.56
CA GLU A 164 27.87 8.77 -25.64
C GLU A 164 27.81 9.33 -27.07
N THR A 165 28.75 8.97 -27.93
CA THR A 165 28.75 9.42 -29.34
C THR A 165 27.60 8.85 -30.16
N GLN A 166 27.07 7.68 -29.78
CA GLN A 166 26.06 6.94 -30.54
C GLN A 166 24.66 7.04 -29.93
N ILE A 167 24.54 7.45 -28.65
CA ILE A 167 23.25 7.48 -27.94
C ILE A 167 22.23 8.45 -28.55
N LYS A 168 22.70 9.49 -29.26
CA LYS A 168 21.85 10.54 -29.85
C LYS A 168 20.86 9.99 -30.88
N ASP A 169 21.23 8.92 -31.56
CA ASP A 169 20.44 8.31 -32.63
C ASP A 169 19.54 7.18 -32.11
N VAL A 170 19.73 6.75 -30.86
CA VAL A 170 18.96 5.68 -30.21
C VAL A 170 17.65 6.24 -29.66
N LYS A 171 16.54 5.57 -30.00
CA LYS A 171 15.18 5.93 -29.58
C LYS A 171 14.47 4.75 -28.95
N LEU A 172 13.52 5.05 -28.06
CA LEU A 172 12.63 4.05 -27.47
C LEU A 172 11.85 3.31 -28.57
N GLY A 173 11.68 1.99 -28.43
CA GLY A 173 10.96 1.15 -29.38
C GLY A 173 11.72 0.75 -30.65
N GLN A 174 13.01 1.09 -30.78
CA GLN A 174 13.83 0.57 -31.88
C GLN A 174 14.04 -0.95 -31.74
N ALA A 175 14.10 -1.63 -32.90
CA ALA A 175 14.39 -3.05 -32.97
C ALA A 175 15.87 -3.30 -32.64
N VAL A 176 16.11 -4.31 -31.81
CA VAL A 176 17.44 -4.70 -31.35
C VAL A 176 17.65 -6.18 -31.58
N ALA A 177 18.74 -6.52 -32.26
CA ALA A 177 19.22 -7.90 -32.35
C ALA A 177 20.28 -8.12 -31.26
N VAL A 178 19.98 -8.99 -30.29
CA VAL A 178 20.88 -9.33 -29.19
C VAL A 178 21.53 -10.69 -29.46
N ASP A 179 22.84 -10.71 -29.69
CA ASP A 179 23.61 -11.93 -29.86
C ASP A 179 24.15 -12.42 -28.51
N THR A 180 23.75 -13.63 -28.13
CA THR A 180 24.19 -14.32 -26.91
C THR A 180 25.38 -15.26 -27.16
N ARG A 181 26.05 -15.16 -28.31
CA ARG A 181 27.07 -16.08 -28.88
C ARG A 181 26.57 -17.49 -29.21
N ASN A 182 25.43 -17.88 -28.64
CA ASN A 182 24.75 -19.15 -28.87
C ASN A 182 23.41 -18.96 -29.61
N GLY A 183 23.14 -17.76 -30.11
CA GLY A 183 21.91 -17.42 -30.82
C GLY A 183 21.58 -15.94 -30.76
N VAL A 184 20.90 -15.45 -31.80
CA VAL A 184 20.42 -14.07 -31.92
C VAL A 184 18.96 -14.00 -31.48
N ILE A 185 18.67 -13.12 -30.53
CA ILE A 185 17.34 -12.89 -29.98
C ILE A 185 16.89 -11.50 -30.42
N GLN A 186 15.68 -11.41 -30.96
CA GLN A 186 15.06 -10.13 -31.26
C GLN A 186 14.51 -9.49 -29.99
N GLY A 187 14.66 -8.18 -29.88
CA GLY A 187 14.18 -7.37 -28.77
C GLY A 187 13.86 -5.94 -29.20
N GLU A 188 13.38 -5.17 -28.23
CA GLU A 188 13.02 -3.77 -28.42
C GLU A 188 13.57 -2.90 -27.29
N VAL A 189 13.96 -1.65 -27.62
CA VAL A 189 14.44 -0.70 -26.61
C VAL A 189 13.30 -0.30 -25.69
N LEU A 190 13.37 -0.72 -24.42
CA LEU A 190 12.35 -0.45 -23.40
C LEU A 190 12.60 0.88 -22.69
N ARG A 191 13.87 1.14 -22.35
CA ARG A 191 14.24 2.31 -21.53
C ARG A 191 15.69 2.69 -21.79
N ILE A 192 15.95 3.99 -21.77
CA ILE A 192 17.31 4.57 -21.86
C ILE A 192 17.56 5.27 -20.52
N ASP A 193 18.63 4.89 -19.81
CA ASP A 193 19.03 5.59 -18.60
C ASP A 193 19.54 7.00 -18.95
N PRO A 194 19.04 8.07 -18.31
CA PRO A 194 19.43 9.44 -18.66
C PRO A 194 20.84 9.82 -18.19
N ALA A 195 21.44 9.04 -17.28
CA ALA A 195 22.75 9.33 -16.70
C ALA A 195 23.84 8.44 -17.32
N ALA A 196 24.87 9.06 -17.86
CA ALA A 196 26.06 8.35 -18.32
C ALA A 196 26.85 7.79 -17.12
N ARG A 197 27.30 6.54 -17.24
CA ARG A 197 28.25 5.90 -16.31
C ARG A 197 29.47 5.49 -17.12
N GLU A 198 30.65 5.96 -16.69
CA GLU A 198 31.93 5.59 -17.31
C GLU A 198 31.99 5.89 -18.82
N GLY A 199 31.33 6.97 -19.29
CA GLY A 199 31.29 7.34 -20.71
C GLY A 199 30.31 6.52 -21.56
N THR A 200 29.49 5.68 -20.94
CA THR A 200 28.45 4.89 -21.60
C THR A 200 27.07 5.13 -21.00
N PHE A 201 26.04 5.05 -21.82
CA PHE A 201 24.64 5.06 -21.42
C PHE A 201 24.13 3.62 -21.36
N ILE A 202 23.35 3.32 -20.32
CA ILE A 202 22.72 2.01 -20.15
C ILE A 202 21.37 2.02 -20.86
N VAL A 203 21.16 1.05 -21.75
CA VAL A 203 19.90 0.85 -22.46
C VAL A 203 19.32 -0.51 -22.10
N ASP A 204 18.12 -0.50 -21.53
CA ASP A 204 17.35 -1.69 -21.22
C ASP A 204 16.59 -2.15 -22.47
N VAL A 205 16.80 -3.41 -22.87
CA VAL A 205 16.14 -4.04 -24.02
C VAL A 205 15.24 -5.17 -23.53
N ALA A 206 13.97 -5.11 -23.92
CA ALA A 206 13.02 -6.19 -23.71
C ALA A 206 13.23 -7.28 -24.77
N LEU A 207 13.46 -8.51 -24.34
CA LEU A 207 13.64 -9.66 -25.24
C LEU A 207 12.27 -10.19 -25.66
N THR A 208 11.94 -10.10 -26.95
CA THR A 208 10.64 -10.52 -27.51
C THR A 208 10.70 -11.89 -28.17
N GLY A 209 11.91 -12.36 -28.53
CA GLY A 209 12.15 -13.70 -29.06
C GLY A 209 12.24 -14.79 -27.97
N PRO A 210 12.17 -16.07 -28.37
CA PRO A 210 12.34 -17.19 -27.43
C PRO A 210 13.75 -17.19 -26.83
N LEU A 211 13.83 -17.26 -25.50
CA LEU A 211 15.11 -17.35 -24.78
C LEU A 211 15.76 -18.73 -25.01
N PRO A 212 17.04 -18.78 -25.43
CA PRO A 212 17.77 -20.04 -25.55
C PRO A 212 18.00 -20.66 -24.16
N ALA A 213 18.12 -21.98 -24.08
CA ALA A 213 18.38 -22.68 -22.82
C ALA A 213 19.70 -22.27 -22.14
N SER A 214 20.61 -21.63 -22.88
CA SER A 214 21.86 -21.07 -22.37
C SER A 214 21.73 -19.66 -21.79
N ALA A 215 20.57 -19.00 -21.91
CA ALA A 215 20.36 -17.67 -21.37
C ALA A 215 20.42 -17.71 -19.84
N ARG A 216 21.38 -16.99 -19.27
CA ARG A 216 21.60 -16.89 -17.83
C ARG A 216 21.71 -15.42 -17.44
N PRO A 217 21.30 -15.05 -16.22
CA PRO A 217 21.64 -13.75 -15.64
C PRO A 217 23.16 -13.50 -15.71
N ASP A 218 23.54 -12.24 -15.91
CA ASP A 218 24.92 -11.75 -16.02
C ASP A 218 25.74 -12.31 -17.21
N LEU A 219 25.09 -12.90 -18.23
CA LEU A 219 25.76 -13.28 -19.47
C LEU A 219 26.09 -12.03 -20.31
N SER A 220 27.33 -11.96 -20.82
CA SER A 220 27.72 -10.91 -21.78
C SER A 220 27.04 -11.13 -23.13
N VAL A 221 26.43 -10.07 -23.67
CA VAL A 221 25.72 -10.09 -24.95
C VAL A 221 26.16 -8.92 -25.82
N ASP A 222 26.12 -9.12 -27.13
CA ASP A 222 26.40 -8.06 -28.11
C ASP A 222 25.07 -7.63 -28.75
N GLY A 223 24.71 -6.36 -28.57
CA GLY A 223 23.47 -5.80 -29.10
C GLY A 223 23.69 -4.92 -30.32
N THR A 224 22.96 -5.19 -31.40
CA THR A 224 22.90 -4.33 -32.58
C THR A 224 21.53 -3.65 -32.64
N ILE A 225 21.50 -2.32 -32.50
CA ILE A 225 20.28 -1.53 -32.59
C ILE A 225 20.10 -1.03 -34.03
N GLU A 226 18.95 -1.31 -34.63
CA GLU A 226 18.60 -0.73 -35.92
C GLU A 226 18.16 0.72 -35.72
N LEU A 227 19.02 1.66 -36.11
CA LEU A 227 18.75 3.10 -35.99
C LEU A 227 17.65 3.54 -36.98
N GLU A 228 17.86 3.21 -38.25
CA GLU A 228 16.97 3.56 -39.35
C GLU A 228 17.01 2.48 -40.43
N ARG A 229 15.84 2.18 -41.00
CA ARG A 229 15.70 1.24 -42.11
C ARG A 229 15.11 1.96 -43.30
N LEU A 230 15.96 2.34 -44.24
CA LEU A 230 15.53 2.91 -45.50
C LEU A 230 14.95 1.81 -46.39
N THR A 231 13.65 1.89 -46.69
CA THR A 231 13.00 1.00 -47.64
C THR A 231 12.90 1.69 -49.00
N ASN A 232 13.07 0.92 -50.09
CA ASN A 232 12.93 1.41 -51.47
C ASN A 232 13.97 2.48 -51.90
N VAL A 233 15.26 2.19 -51.69
CA VAL A 233 16.37 3.08 -52.10
C VAL A 233 17.15 2.55 -53.30
N LEU A 234 17.61 3.46 -54.15
CA LEU A 234 18.55 3.17 -55.22
C LEU A 234 19.97 3.23 -54.64
N TYR A 235 20.58 2.07 -54.41
CA TYR A 235 21.94 1.96 -53.90
C TYR A 235 22.96 2.35 -54.99
N VAL A 236 23.83 3.30 -54.67
CA VAL A 236 24.99 3.67 -55.49
C VAL A 236 26.24 3.44 -54.65
N GLY A 237 27.26 2.79 -55.21
CA GLY A 237 28.52 2.53 -54.50
C GLY A 237 29.16 3.84 -54.02
N ARG A 238 29.73 3.82 -52.81
CA ARG A 238 30.28 5.02 -52.14
C ARG A 238 31.36 5.69 -53.02
N PRO A 239 31.15 6.92 -53.53
CA PRO A 239 32.18 7.62 -54.28
C PRO A 239 33.38 7.94 -53.37
N ALA A 240 34.60 7.88 -53.89
CA ALA A 240 35.86 7.97 -53.13
C ALA A 240 36.01 9.22 -52.24
N PHE A 241 35.20 10.26 -52.45
CA PHE A 241 35.23 11.53 -51.71
C PHE A 241 33.85 11.98 -51.18
N GLY A 242 32.87 11.08 -51.07
CA GLY A 242 31.55 11.43 -50.54
C GLY A 242 31.54 11.54 -49.00
N GLN A 243 31.42 12.76 -48.49
CA GLN A 243 31.03 13.02 -47.09
C GLN A 243 29.49 13.17 -47.02
N GLY A 244 28.88 12.78 -45.89
CA GLY A 244 27.45 12.95 -45.66
C GLY A 244 27.03 14.42 -45.78
N GLN A 245 25.81 14.68 -46.27
CA GLN A 245 25.25 16.02 -46.48
C GLN A 245 26.00 16.91 -47.50
N GLN A 246 26.84 16.33 -48.36
CA GLN A 246 27.44 17.08 -49.46
C GLN A 246 26.74 16.80 -50.79
N THR A 247 26.55 17.85 -51.58
CA THR A 247 26.08 17.71 -52.96
C THR A 247 27.24 17.20 -53.82
N VAL A 248 27.21 15.92 -54.14
CA VAL A 248 28.19 15.34 -55.07
C VAL A 248 27.69 15.58 -56.50
N GLY A 249 28.56 16.14 -57.33
CA GLY A 249 28.31 16.22 -58.77
C GLY A 249 28.47 14.85 -59.39
N LEU A 250 27.36 14.25 -59.81
CA LEU A 250 27.34 12.99 -60.57
C LEU A 250 27.20 13.32 -62.05
N PHE A 251 27.84 12.54 -62.92
CA PHE A 251 27.70 12.70 -64.35
C PHE A 251 26.68 11.68 -64.86
N ARG A 252 25.61 12.15 -65.50
CA ARG A 252 24.67 11.30 -66.22
C ARG A 252 25.12 11.25 -67.67
N LEU A 253 25.44 10.06 -68.16
CA LEU A 253 25.73 9.83 -69.58
C LEU A 253 24.47 10.08 -70.42
N ASP A 254 24.65 10.76 -71.55
CA ASP A 254 23.60 10.93 -72.54
C ASP A 254 23.30 9.59 -73.25
N PRO A 255 22.09 9.39 -73.81
CA PRO A 255 21.69 8.13 -74.43
C PRO A 255 22.64 7.63 -75.52
N ASP A 256 23.37 8.55 -76.14
CA ASP A 256 24.28 8.31 -77.26
C ASP A 256 25.70 7.95 -76.79
N GLY A 257 25.96 7.97 -75.48
CA GLY A 257 27.24 7.57 -74.85
C GLY A 257 28.43 8.49 -75.11
N GLN A 258 28.28 9.56 -75.90
CA GLN A 258 29.36 10.47 -76.30
C GLN A 258 29.46 11.75 -75.47
N GLY A 259 28.48 12.02 -74.60
CA GLY A 259 28.41 13.19 -73.72
C GLY A 259 27.97 12.82 -72.31
N ALA A 260 28.33 13.65 -71.32
CA ALA A 260 27.87 13.49 -69.95
C ALA A 260 27.50 14.83 -69.32
N VAL A 261 26.30 14.90 -68.74
CA VAL A 261 25.76 16.09 -68.10
C VAL A 261 25.96 16.00 -66.59
N ARG A 262 26.62 17.01 -66.00
CA ARG A 262 26.80 17.11 -64.56
C ARG A 262 25.46 17.41 -63.89
N THR A 263 25.00 16.48 -63.06
CA THR A 263 23.79 16.60 -62.24
C THR A 263 24.19 16.58 -60.77
N GLY A 264 23.71 17.55 -59.98
CA GLY A 264 23.88 17.53 -58.54
C GLY A 264 22.81 16.63 -57.91
N ARG A 265 23.20 15.69 -57.05
CA ARG A 265 22.27 15.05 -56.10
C ARG A 265 22.82 15.21 -54.70
N ALA A 266 21.93 15.55 -53.77
CA ALA A 266 22.23 15.47 -52.34
C ALA A 266 22.30 13.99 -51.94
N ILE A 267 23.30 13.65 -51.14
CA ILE A 267 23.44 12.33 -50.54
C ILE A 267 23.07 12.47 -49.07
N ASP A 268 21.90 11.93 -48.72
CA ASP A 268 21.55 11.68 -47.32
C ASP A 268 22.13 10.31 -46.93
N GLN A 269 22.74 10.24 -45.74
CA GLN A 269 23.24 9.00 -45.15
C GLN A 269 22.21 8.44 -44.18
#